data_AF-U6FAB0-F1
#
_entry.id   AF-U6FAB0-F1
#
_cell.length_a   1.000
_cell.length_b   1.000
_cell.length_c   1.000
_cell.angle_alpha   90.00
_cell.angle_beta   90.00
_cell.angle_gamma   90.00
#
_symmetry.space_group_name_H-M   'P 1'
#
loop_
_entity.id
_entity.type
_entity.pdbx_description
1 polymer ?
#
loop_
_entity_poly.entity_id
_entity_poly.type
_entity_poly.pdbx_seq_one_letter_code
_entity_poly.pdbx_strand_id
1 'polypeptide(L)'
;MIQPACPYCGSLALLHNGHLVTNIRYPTANASLPVIIRLAKQRVKCRAYDHWSMAQSELVNKYCSISNASKLKVLSALTEDRSMTSIAKENKCFDQYRPESAGQLFTPIY
;
A
#
# COMPACT_ATOMS: atom_id res chain seq x y z
N MET A 1 8.05 8.08 -6.30
CA MET A 1 8.97 6.94 -6.11
C MET A 1 9.20 6.28 -7.44
N ILE A 2 10.46 6.07 -7.78
CA ILE A 2 10.90 5.56 -9.07
C ILE A 2 11.32 4.11 -8.89
N GLN A 3 11.01 3.26 -9.86
CA GLN A 3 11.49 1.90 -9.91
C GLN A 3 12.72 1.82 -10.81
N PRO A 4 13.93 1.58 -10.25
CA PRO A 4 15.16 1.61 -11.04
C PRO A 4 15.38 0.35 -11.87
N ALA A 5 14.88 -0.81 -11.40
CA ALA A 5 15.07 -2.11 -12.05
C ALA A 5 13.85 -3.02 -11.85
N CYS A 6 13.74 -4.04 -12.71
CA CYS A 6 12.77 -5.11 -12.54
C CYS A 6 13.06 -5.90 -11.25
N PRO A 7 12.09 -6.12 -10.36
CA PRO A 7 12.34 -6.79 -9.08
C PRO A 7 12.49 -8.31 -9.24
N TYR A 8 12.17 -8.85 -10.43
CA TYR A 8 12.24 -10.29 -10.72
C TYR A 8 13.53 -10.68 -11.43
N CYS A 9 14.05 -9.82 -12.31
CA CYS A 9 15.21 -10.15 -13.15
C CYS A 9 16.34 -9.12 -13.14
N GLY A 10 16.20 -8.02 -12.40
CA GLY A 10 17.20 -6.95 -12.33
C GLY A 10 17.35 -6.10 -13.60
N SER A 11 16.59 -6.38 -14.66
CA SER A 11 16.69 -5.63 -15.92
C SER A 11 16.31 -4.16 -15.74
N LEU A 12 17.09 -3.28 -16.38
CA LEU A 12 16.83 -1.84 -16.49
C LEU A 12 15.91 -1.50 -17.68
N ALA A 13 15.58 -2.48 -18.53
CA ALA A 13 14.70 -2.30 -19.68
C ALA A 13 13.23 -2.23 -19.24
N LEU A 14 12.85 -1.08 -18.68
CA LEU A 14 11.54 -0.80 -18.13
C LEU A 14 10.73 0.11 -19.05
N LEU A 15 9.47 -0.25 -19.30
CA LEU A 15 8.47 0.60 -19.92
C LEU A 15 7.71 1.36 -18.83
N HIS A 16 7.80 2.68 -18.80
CA HIS A 16 7.15 3.51 -17.79
C HIS A 16 5.69 3.80 -18.16
N ASN A 17 4.76 3.51 -17.25
CA ASN A 17 3.32 3.69 -17.40
C ASN A 17 2.77 4.66 -16.34
N GLY A 18 3.44 5.81 -16.20
CA GLY A 18 3.05 6.87 -15.26
C GLY A 18 3.14 6.47 -13.79
N HIS A 19 2.34 7.17 -12.96
CA HIS A 19 2.33 7.02 -11.51
C HIS A 19 0.90 6.82 -10.97
N LEU A 20 0.74 5.88 -10.05
CA LEU A 20 -0.45 5.78 -9.21
C LEU A 20 -0.25 6.66 -7.97
N VAL A 21 -1.11 7.66 -7.81
CA VAL A 21 -1.07 8.56 -6.65
C VAL A 21 -2.00 8.05 -5.55
N THR A 22 -1.48 7.86 -4.34
CA THR A 22 -2.23 7.41 -3.17
C THR A 22 -1.99 8.33 -1.98
N ASN A 23 -3.05 8.73 -1.28
CA ASN A 23 -2.94 9.49 -0.04
C ASN A 23 -2.85 8.54 1.15
N ILE A 24 -1.75 8.61 1.89
CA ILE A 24 -1.44 7.73 3.01
C ILE A 24 -1.60 8.52 4.31
N ARG A 25 -2.47 8.05 5.21
CA ARG A 25 -2.53 8.59 6.58
C ARG A 25 -1.37 8.01 7.38
N TYR A 26 -0.51 8.87 7.90
CA TYR A 26 0.65 8.49 8.70
C TYR A 26 0.43 8.93 10.16
N PRO A 27 0.48 8.01 11.14
CA PRO A 27 0.32 8.35 12.54
C PRO A 27 1.55 9.11 13.03
N THR A 28 1.33 10.20 13.77
CA THR A 28 2.38 10.97 14.42
C THR A 28 2.29 10.75 15.94
N ALA A 29 3.44 10.72 16.62
CA ALA A 29 3.49 10.45 18.06
C ALA A 29 2.76 11.52 18.89
N ASN A 30 2.78 12.78 18.42
CA ASN A 30 2.39 13.95 19.20
C ASN A 30 1.21 14.76 18.62
N ALA A 31 0.57 14.30 17.53
CA ALA A 31 -0.56 15.04 16.97
C ALA A 31 -1.86 14.25 17.11
N SER A 32 -2.91 14.95 17.53
CA SER A 32 -4.29 14.45 17.54
C SER A 32 -4.81 14.09 16.13
N LEU A 33 -4.10 14.53 15.08
CA LEU A 33 -4.44 14.34 13.68
C LEU A 33 -3.28 13.66 12.91
N PRO A 34 -3.55 12.61 12.10
CA PRO A 34 -2.54 12.01 11.25
C PRO A 34 -2.12 12.97 10.15
N VAL A 35 -0.86 12.87 9.72
CA VAL A 35 -0.37 13.60 8.56
C VAL A 35 -0.74 12.83 7.30
N ILE A 36 -1.14 13.55 6.24
CA ILE A 36 -1.44 12.96 4.93
C ILE A 36 -0.20 13.06 4.05
N ILE A 37 0.37 11.90 3.70
CA ILE A 37 1.49 11.79 2.76
C ILE A 37 0.95 11.41 1.39
N ARG A 38 1.16 12.27 0.39
CA ARG A 38 0.78 11.99 -1.00
C ARG A 38 1.90 11.20 -1.68
N LEU A 39 1.67 9.91 -1.93
CA LEU A 39 2.66 9.01 -2.51
C LEU A 39 2.37 8.74 -3.99
N ALA A 40 3.29 9.11 -4.87
CA ALA A 40 3.24 8.77 -6.29
C ALA A 40 4.09 7.51 -6.56
N LYS A 41 3.43 6.38 -6.81
CA LYS A 41 4.05 5.07 -7.06
C LYS A 41 4.18 4.82 -8.57
N GLN A 42 5.39 4.78 -9.10
CA GLN A 42 5.61 4.54 -10.52
C GLN A 42 5.15 3.13 -10.92
N ARG A 43 4.50 2.99 -12.07
CA ARG A 43 4.15 1.70 -12.66
C ARG A 43 5.05 1.45 -13.86
N VAL A 44 5.63 0.25 -13.93
CA VAL A 44 6.53 -0.13 -15.03
C VAL A 44 6.20 -1.54 -15.52
N LYS A 45 6.45 -1.80 -16.81
CA LYS A 45 6.46 -3.15 -17.39
C LYS A 45 7.89 -3.54 -17.73
N CYS A 46 8.35 -4.70 -17.29
CA CYS A 46 9.65 -5.22 -17.70
C CYS A 46 9.56 -5.75 -19.13
N ARG A 47 10.46 -5.33 -20.03
CA ARG A 47 10.47 -5.86 -21.41
C ARG A 47 10.94 -7.32 -21.49
N ALA A 48 11.84 -7.73 -20.60
CA ALA A 48 12.43 -9.07 -20.64
C ALA A 48 11.50 -10.18 -20.10
N TYR A 49 10.68 -9.86 -19.09
CA TYR A 49 9.81 -10.81 -18.41
C TYR A 49 8.30 -10.54 -18.62
N ASP A 50 7.99 -9.52 -19.42
CA ASP A 50 6.63 -8.99 -19.70
C ASP A 50 5.76 -8.71 -18.45
N HIS A 51 6.37 -8.59 -17.27
CA HIS A 51 5.66 -8.46 -16.00
C HIS A 51 5.50 -7.00 -15.58
N TRP A 52 4.36 -6.68 -14.97
CA TRP A 52 4.07 -5.36 -14.40
C TRP A 52 4.57 -5.25 -12.96
N SER A 53 5.30 -4.20 -12.65
CA SER A 53 5.69 -3.88 -11.27
C SER A 53 5.35 -2.44 -10.93
N MET A 54 5.31 -2.18 -9.62
CA MET A 54 5.06 -0.87 -9.05
C MET A 54 6.17 -0.57 -8.06
N ALA A 55 6.67 0.66 -8.07
CA ALA A 55 7.65 1.13 -7.11
C ALA A 55 7.13 0.94 -5.67
N GLN A 56 7.97 0.35 -4.83
CA GLN A 56 7.66 0.06 -3.43
C GLN A 56 8.23 1.14 -2.51
N SER A 57 7.72 1.19 -1.28
CA SER A 57 8.09 2.13 -0.24
C SER A 57 8.16 1.43 1.10
N GLU A 58 9.04 1.87 1.98
CA GLU A 58 9.01 1.47 3.39
C GLU A 58 7.77 1.98 4.13
N LEU A 59 7.16 3.07 3.63
CA LEU A 59 5.95 3.65 4.23
C LEU A 59 4.73 2.73 4.09
N VAL A 60 4.66 1.97 2.99
CA VAL A 60 3.46 1.21 2.60
C VAL A 60 3.83 -0.02 1.79
N ASN A 61 3.35 -1.19 2.20
CA ASN A 61 3.52 -2.43 1.45
C ASN A 61 2.95 -2.37 0.02
N LYS A 62 3.41 -3.31 -0.83
CA LYS A 62 2.91 -3.49 -2.21
C LYS A 62 1.37 -3.53 -2.23
N TYR A 63 0.77 -2.77 -3.14
CA TYR A 63 -0.69 -2.66 -3.32
C TYR A 63 -1.50 -2.22 -2.09
N CYS A 64 -0.86 -1.64 -1.06
CA CYS A 64 -1.56 -1.13 0.11
C CYS A 64 -1.75 0.40 0.04
N SER A 65 -2.76 0.91 0.76
CA SER A 65 -2.96 2.35 1.03
C SER A 65 -2.85 2.68 2.52
N ILE A 66 -2.70 1.67 3.37
CA ILE A 66 -2.52 1.79 4.82
C ILE A 66 -1.03 1.79 5.14
N SER A 67 -0.57 2.77 5.91
CA SER A 67 0.83 2.88 6.31
C SER A 67 1.27 1.70 7.17
N ASN A 68 2.53 1.29 7.04
CA ASN A 68 3.09 0.22 7.87
C ASN A 68 3.09 0.60 9.36
N ALA A 69 3.28 1.88 9.68
CA ALA A 69 3.14 2.40 11.03
C ALA A 69 1.70 2.25 11.58
N SER A 70 0.68 2.53 10.76
CA SER A 70 -0.72 2.29 11.15
C SER A 70 -1.00 0.82 11.42
N LYS A 71 -0.44 -0.08 10.60
CA LYS A 71 -0.58 -1.54 10.82
C LYS A 71 0.04 -1.96 12.16
N LEU A 72 1.24 -1.48 12.48
CA LEU A 72 1.89 -1.78 13.75
C LEU A 72 1.09 -1.27 14.95
N LYS A 73 0.52 -0.06 14.85
CA LYS A 73 -0.34 0.50 15.91
C LYS A 73 -1.65 -0.27 16.10
N VAL A 74 -2.25 -0.75 15.01
CA VAL A 74 -3.43 -1.63 15.07
C VAL A 74 -3.07 -2.97 15.72
N LEU A 75 -1.93 -3.56 15.34
CA LEU A 75 -1.45 -4.81 15.92
C LEU A 75 -1.18 -4.67 17.43
N SER A 76 -0.59 -3.57 17.89
CA SER A 76 -0.40 -3.32 19.33
C SER A 76 -1.71 -3.07 20.08
N ALA A 77 -2.75 -2.56 19.42
CA ALA A 77 -4.06 -2.39 20.05
C ALA A 77 -4.84 -3.71 20.12
N LEU A 78 -4.60 -4.64 19.19
CA LEU A 78 -5.23 -5.97 19.18
C LEU A 78 -4.70 -6.89 20.29
N THR A 79 -3.59 -6.56 20.93
CA THR A 79 -3.13 -7.26 22.14
C THR A 79 -3.90 -6.86 23.39
N GLU A 80 -4.76 -5.84 23.31
CA GLU A 80 -5.72 -5.44 24.33
C GLU A 80 -7.10 -6.03 23.98
N ASP A 81 -7.92 -6.41 24.97
CA ASP A 81 -9.24 -7.04 24.76
C ASP A 81 -10.28 -6.03 24.25
N ARG A 82 -10.13 -5.61 22.99
CA ARG A 82 -10.90 -4.54 22.34
C ARG A 82 -11.38 -4.99 20.96
N SER A 83 -12.57 -4.51 20.57
CA SER A 83 -13.20 -4.91 19.29
C SER A 83 -12.42 -4.39 18.08
N MET A 84 -12.37 -5.16 16.98
CA MET A 84 -11.72 -4.74 15.72
C MET A 84 -12.28 -3.41 15.18
N THR A 85 -13.57 -3.16 15.40
CA THR A 85 -14.27 -1.94 14.97
C THR A 85 -13.84 -0.71 15.77
N SER A 86 -13.64 -0.84 17.09
CA SER A 86 -13.09 0.26 17.90
C SER A 86 -11.65 0.58 17.49
N ILE A 87 -10.85 -0.45 17.22
CA ILE A 87 -9.45 -0.30 16.81
C ILE A 87 -9.36 0.39 15.44
N ALA A 88 -10.19 0.00 14.46
CA ALA A 88 -10.21 0.60 13.13
C ALA A 88 -10.66 2.08 13.15
N LYS A 89 -11.63 2.43 14.01
CA LYS A 89 -12.09 3.82 14.20
C LYS A 89 -11.00 4.68 14.84
N GLU A 90 -10.38 4.21 15.90
CA GLU A 90 -9.30 4.92 16.59
C GLU A 90 -8.09 5.14 15.68
N ASN A 91 -7.76 4.14 14.86
CA ASN A 91 -6.66 4.22 13.91
C ASN A 91 -7.05 4.88 12.57
N LYS A 92 -8.29 5.38 12.44
CA LYS A 92 -8.78 6.08 11.24
C LYS A 92 -8.53 5.27 9.95
N CYS A 93 -8.59 3.94 10.04
CA CYS A 93 -8.35 3.01 8.93
C CYS A 93 -9.68 2.53 8.29
N PHE A 94 -10.82 2.86 8.88
CA PHE A 94 -12.15 2.46 8.37
C PHE A 94 -12.43 3.01 6.97
N ASP A 95 -12.16 4.30 6.71
CA ASP A 95 -12.39 4.94 5.40
C ASP A 95 -11.34 4.57 4.34
N GLN A 96 -10.29 3.83 4.71
CA GLN A 96 -9.22 3.44 3.78
C GLN A 96 -9.52 2.12 3.05
N TYR A 97 -10.60 1.44 3.43
CA TYR A 97 -11.07 0.24 2.76
C TYR A 97 -11.87 0.63 1.50
N ARG A 98 -11.26 0.50 0.32
CA ARG A 98 -11.94 0.65 -0.98
C ARG A 98 -12.43 -0.74 -1.42
N PRO A 99 -13.74 -1.04 -1.39
CA PRO A 99 -14.27 -2.37 -1.70
C PRO A 99 -14.06 -2.81 -3.16
N GLU A 100 -13.58 -1.94 -4.06
CA GLU A 100 -13.32 -2.26 -5.47
C GLU A 100 -12.13 -3.22 -5.71
N SER A 101 -11.44 -3.69 -4.67
CA SER A 101 -10.30 -4.62 -4.80
C SER A 101 -10.60 -6.07 -4.39
N ALA A 102 -11.87 -6.41 -4.09
CA ALA A 102 -12.29 -7.78 -3.78
C ALA A 102 -12.92 -8.53 -4.98
N GLY A 103 -13.08 -7.88 -6.15
CA GLY A 103 -13.81 -8.44 -7.29
C GLY A 103 -12.98 -9.16 -8.36
N GLN A 104 -11.69 -9.43 -8.15
CA GLN A 104 -10.81 -9.91 -9.24
C GLN A 104 -9.85 -11.05 -8.89
N LEU A 105 -10.19 -11.89 -7.90
CA LEU A 105 -9.39 -13.07 -7.54
C LEU A 105 -10.12 -14.41 -7.60
N PHE A 106 -11.25 -14.49 -8.32
CA PHE A 106 -11.85 -15.79 -8.65
C PHE A 106 -12.14 -15.89 -10.14
N THR A 107 -11.10 -16.18 -10.92
CA THR A 107 -11.28 -16.93 -12.17
C THR A 107 -10.62 -18.30 -11.96
N PRO A 108 -11.38 -19.41 -11.98
CA PRO A 108 -10.81 -20.74 -11.93
C PRO A 108 -9.99 -20.97 -13.21
N ILE A 109 -8.76 -21.43 -13.04
CA ILE A 109 -7.92 -21.92 -14.13
C ILE A 109 -8.52 -23.25 -14.57
N TYR A 110 -9.06 -23.30 -15.78
CA TYR A 110 -9.09 -24.52 -16.60
C TYR A 110 -7.93 -24.44 -17.58
#